data_AF-A0A9Q5CZM5-F1
#
_entry.id   AF-A0A9Q5CZM5-F1
#
_cell.length_a   1.000
_cell.length_b   1.000
_cell.length_c   1.000
_cell.angle_alpha   90.00
_cell.angle_beta   90.00
_cell.angle_gamma   90.00
#
_symmetry.space_group_name_H-M   'P 1'
#
loop_
_entity.id
_entity.type
_entity.pdbx_description
1 polymer ?
#
loop_
_entity_poly.entity_id
_entity_poly.type
_entity_poly.pdbx_seq_one_letter_code
_entity_poly.pdbx_strand_id
1 'polypeptide(L)' 'MKDDVDLKNCLIFDELEASIDNYMDYYNNYRYQWGLKKLAPVQYRNQLFAA' A
#
# COMPACT_ATOMS: atom_id res chain seq x y z
N MET A 1 4.83 6.59 0.41
CA MET A 1 4.19 6.80 -0.90
C MET A 1 4.96 7.81 -1.72
N LYS A 2 4.98 9.10 -1.34
CA LYS A 2 5.67 10.16 -2.09
C LYS A 2 7.18 9.90 -2.30
N ASP A 3 7.82 9.24 -1.33
CA ASP A 3 9.26 8.90 -1.40
C ASP A 3 9.52 7.46 -1.85
N ASP A 4 8.47 6.63 -1.93
CA ASP A 4 8.56 5.20 -2.25
C ASP A 4 8.17 4.89 -3.71
N VAL A 5 7.55 5.86 -4.39
CA VAL A 5 7.00 5.71 -5.73
C VAL A 5 7.50 6.86 -6.59
N ASP A 6 8.10 6.52 -7.73
CA ASP A 6 8.62 7.50 -8.65
C ASP A 6 7.53 8.06 -9.57
N LEU A 7 6.70 8.93 -9.00
CA LEU A 7 5.59 9.56 -9.70
C LEU A 7 6.05 10.63 -10.70
N LYS A 8 7.31 11.07 -10.63
CA LYS A 8 7.83 12.16 -11.49
C LYS A 8 8.12 11.69 -12.92
N ASN A 9 8.29 10.38 -13.10
CA ASN A 9 8.60 9.77 -14.38
C ASN A 9 7.37 9.22 -15.13
N CYS A 10 6.17 9.34 -14.56
CA CYS A 10 4.93 9.01 -15.26
C CYS A 10 4.63 10.08 -16.32
N LEU A 11 4.50 9.66 -17.58
CA LEU A 11 4.32 10.57 -18.72
C LEU A 11 2.85 10.71 -19.12
N ILE A 12 2.02 9.71 -18.78
CA ILE A 12 0.58 9.70 -19.04
C ILE A 12 -0.21 9.32 -17.79
N PHE A 13 -1.50 9.66 -17.79
CA PHE A 13 -2.40 9.41 -16.67
C PHE A 13 -2.47 7.92 -16.30
N ASP A 14 -2.55 7.04 -17.29
CA ASP A 14 -2.65 5.59 -17.05
C ASP A 14 -1.42 5.02 -16.32
N GLU A 15 -0.22 5.52 -16.62
CA GLU A 15 1.00 5.13 -15.89
C GLU A 15 0.98 5.61 -14.45
N LEU A 16 0.45 6.80 -14.21
CA LEU A 16 0.30 7.37 -12.87
C LEU A 16 -0.70 6.55 -12.05
N GLU A 17 -1.86 6.25 -12.64
CA GLU A 17 -2.90 5.42 -12.01
C GLU A 17 -2.34 4.03 -11.65
N ALA A 18 -1.71 3.36 -12.62
CA ALA A 18 -1.10 2.04 -12.38
C ALA A 18 -0.04 2.08 -11.28
N SER A 19 0.79 3.13 -11.23
CA SER A 19 1.81 3.31 -10.20
C SER A 19 1.21 3.48 -8.80
N ILE A 20 0.12 4.26 -8.69
CA ILE A 20 -0.63 4.45 -7.44
C ILE A 20 -1.29 3.13 -7.02
N ASP A 21 -1.97 2.45 -7.92
CA ASP A 21 -2.67 1.19 -7.63
C ASP A 21 -1.72 0.11 -7.14
N ASN A 22 -0.58 -0.05 -7.82
CA ASN A 22 0.47 -0.98 -7.40
C ASN A 22 1.00 -0.65 -6.00
N TYR A 23 1.20 0.63 -5.70
CA TYR A 23 1.64 1.04 -4.36
C TYR A 23 0.56 0.77 -3.30
N MET A 24 -0.70 1.04 -3.61
CA MET A 24 -1.81 0.81 -2.69
C MET A 24 -1.95 -0.67 -2.37
N ASP A 25 -1.83 -1.55 -3.37
CA ASP A 25 -1.81 -3.00 -3.16
C ASP A 25 -0.63 -3.40 -2.25
N TYR A 26 0.58 -2.93 -2.57
CA TYR A 26 1.76 -3.16 -1.75
C TYR A 26 1.57 -2.73 -0.29
N TYR A 27 1.11 -1.51 -0.09
CA TYR A 27 0.91 -0.94 1.23
C TYR A 27 -0.11 -1.73 2.05
N ASN A 28 -1.25 -2.07 1.43
CA ASN A 28 -2.36 -2.69 2.13
C ASN A 28 -2.13 -4.17 2.44
N ASN A 29 -1.46 -4.89 1.53
CA ASN A 29 -1.32 -6.34 1.61
C ASN A 29 0.05 -6.81 2.11
N TYR A 30 1.12 -6.04 1.89
CA TYR A 30 2.48 -6.53 2.09
C TYR A 30 3.35 -5.65 3.00
N ARG A 31 2.96 -4.40 3.29
CA ARG A 31 3.74 -3.51 4.16
C ARG A 31 3.43 -3.73 5.64
N TYR A 32 4.25 -4.55 6.28
CA TYR A 32 4.17 -4.80 7.72
C TYR A 32 4.54 -3.57 8.56
N GLN A 33 3.72 -3.25 9.56
CA GLN A 33 3.89 -2.05 10.38
C GLN A 33 4.06 -2.38 11.87
N TRP A 34 5.08 -1.80 12.50
CA TRP A 34 5.34 -1.98 13.93
C TRP A 34 4.15 -1.59 14.81
N GLY A 35 3.44 -0.52 14.47
CA GLY A 35 2.22 -0.07 15.16
C GLY A 35 1.01 -0.99 14.96
N LEU A 36 1.02 -1.86 13.94
CA LEU A 36 -0.05 -2.81 13.65
C LEU A 36 0.30 -4.23 14.11
N LYS A 37 0.94 -4.36 15.28
CA LYS A 37 1.43 -5.66 15.80
C LYS A 37 2.31 -6.41 14.80
N LYS A 38 3.05 -5.69 13.95
CA LYS A 38 3.86 -6.24 12.85
C LYS A 38 3.02 -7.01 11.82
N LEU A 39 1.82 -6.52 11.50
CA LEU A 39 0.95 -7.04 10.45
C LEU A 39 0.82 -6.04 9.31
N ALA A 40 0.45 -6.55 8.12
CA ALA A 40 -0.03 -5.71 7.04
C ALA A 40 -1.42 -5.13 7.40
N PRO A 41 -1.80 -3.96 6.86
CA PRO A 41 -3.09 -3.33 7.14
C PRO A 41 -4.29 -4.26 6.98
N VAL A 42 -4.35 -5.04 5.90
CA VAL A 42 -5.45 -6.00 5.66
C VAL A 42 -5.51 -7.10 6.72
N GLN A 43 -4.35 -7.61 7.16
CA GLN A 43 -4.27 -8.66 8.15
C GLN A 43 -4.71 -8.16 9.52
N TYR A 44 -4.26 -6.96 9.90
CA TYR A 44 -4.68 -6.32 11.15
C TYR A 44 -6.19 -6.07 11.16
N ARG A 45 -6.75 -5.56 10.05
CA ARG A 45 -8.19 -5.39 9.86
C ARG A 45 -8.93 -6.72 10.08
N ASN A 46 -8.51 -7.79 9.41
CA ASN A 46 -9.18 -9.09 9.50
C ASN A 46 -9.13 -9.68 10.91
N GLN A 47 -8.04 -9.48 11.66
CA GLN A 47 -7.97 -9.87 13.07
C GLN A 47 -9.00 -9.16 13.95
N LEU A 48 -9.25 -7.87 13.71
CA LEU A 48 -10.24 -7.11 14.47
C LEU A 48 -11.68 -7.54 14.15
N PHE A 49 -11.96 -8.01 12.94
CA PHE A 49 -13.28 -8.52 12.57
C PHE A 49 -13.54 -9.96 13.04
N ALA A 50 -12.49 -10.71 13.34
CA ALA A 50 -12.58 -12.08 13.85
C ALA A 50 -12.60 -12.16 15.39
N ALA A 51 -12.46 -11.02 16.08
CA ALA A 51 -12.46 -10.89 17.55
C ALA A 51 -13.81 -10.37 18.05
#